data_AF-A0A8J3NKV8-F1
#
_entry.id   AF-A0A8J3NKV8-F1
#
_cell.length_a   1.000
_cell.length_b   1.000
_cell.length_c   1.000
_cell.angle_alpha   90.00
_cell.angle_beta   90.00
_cell.angle_gamma   90.00
#
_symmetry.space_group_name_H-M   'P 1'
#
loop_
_entity.id
_entity.type
_entity.pdbx_description
1 polymer ?
#
loop_
_entity_poly.entity_id
_entity_poly.type
_entity_poly.pdbx_seq_one_letter_code
_entity_poly.pdbx_strand_id
1 'polypeptide(L)'
;MTRFEPDPTVSIASRAARAAGCAFVSLAVWMGIAYAVIQLRGCEGGMECLGDALGIIFLCLIGAAVTMWPLLRLVRVRPAWVVALAGPAVVVLLALGLLRRLFLGTPQLWVVGMMAAYALAAVLADPRVPARVRIITAAALVLLVGAEIVI
;
A
#
# COMPACT_ATOMS: atom_id res chain seq x y z
N MET A 1 -25.62 11.15 -9.77
CA MET A 1 -24.95 10.01 -9.12
C MET A 1 -24.51 9.03 -10.21
N THR A 2 -23.25 9.09 -10.64
CA THR A 2 -22.72 8.21 -11.70
C THR A 2 -22.30 6.87 -11.10
N ARG A 3 -22.92 5.78 -11.56
CA ARG A 3 -22.66 4.38 -11.18
C ARG A 3 -21.18 4.09 -10.91
N PHE A 4 -20.90 3.57 -9.72
CA PHE A 4 -19.58 3.08 -9.27
C PHE A 4 -19.24 1.70 -9.86
N GLU A 5 -19.74 1.37 -11.05
CA GLU A 5 -19.49 0.07 -11.68
C GLU A 5 -18.04 0.01 -12.19
N PRO A 6 -17.31 -1.09 -11.97
CA PRO A 6 -16.05 -1.35 -12.64
C PRO A 6 -16.27 -1.50 -14.15
N ASP A 7 -15.42 -0.86 -14.94
CA ASP A 7 -15.48 -0.93 -16.41
C ASP A 7 -15.39 -2.41 -16.87
N PRO A 8 -16.41 -2.95 -17.58
CA PRO A 8 -16.42 -4.33 -18.08
C PRO A 8 -15.34 -4.65 -19.09
N THR A 9 -14.76 -3.63 -19.74
CA THR A 9 -13.72 -3.82 -20.76
C THR A 9 -12.31 -3.99 -20.18
N VAL A 10 -12.12 -3.66 -18.89
CA VAL A 10 -10.81 -3.69 -18.23
C VAL A 10 -10.61 -5.04 -17.56
N SER A 11 -9.55 -5.76 -17.95
CA SER A 11 -9.20 -7.05 -17.33
C SER A 11 -8.73 -6.85 -15.88
N ILE A 12 -8.94 -7.85 -15.03
CA ILE A 12 -8.51 -7.84 -13.63
C ILE A 12 -6.99 -7.59 -13.52
N ALA A 13 -6.20 -8.22 -14.41
CA ALA A 13 -4.75 -8.04 -14.46
C ALA A 13 -4.35 -6.58 -14.80
N SER A 14 -5.00 -5.96 -15.78
CA SER A 14 -4.73 -4.55 -16.11
C SER A 14 -5.11 -3.60 -14.98
N ARG A 15 -6.15 -3.93 -14.21
CA ARG A 15 -6.59 -3.19 -13.03
C ARG A 15 -5.55 -3.26 -11.91
N ALA A 16 -5.02 -4.46 -11.65
CA ALA A 16 -3.95 -4.70 -10.69
C ALA A 16 -2.67 -3.97 -11.09
N ALA A 17 -2.27 -4.04 -12.36
CA ALA A 17 -1.10 -3.35 -12.91
C ALA A 17 -1.20 -1.82 -12.77
N ARG A 18 -2.38 -1.25 -13.06
CA ARG A 18 -2.64 0.19 -12.87
C ARG A 18 -2.55 0.62 -11.41
N ALA A 19 -3.10 -0.18 -10.49
CA ALA A 19 -3.02 0.10 -9.06
C ALA A 19 -1.58 0.00 -8.54
N ALA A 20 -0.82 -1.01 -8.97
CA ALA A 20 0.60 -1.15 -8.65
C ALA A 20 1.43 0.02 -9.19
N GLY A 21 1.18 0.43 -10.45
CA GLY A 21 1.84 1.58 -11.05
C GLY A 21 1.56 2.89 -10.31
N CYS A 22 0.30 3.12 -9.91
CA CYS A 22 -0.05 4.28 -9.08
C CYS A 22 0.66 4.25 -7.72
N ALA A 23 0.74 3.07 -7.09
CA ALA A 23 1.44 2.89 -5.82
C ALA A 23 2.93 3.21 -5.95
N PHE A 24 3.57 2.75 -7.02
CA PHE A 24 4.97 3.04 -7.31
C PHE A 24 5.23 4.54 -7.46
N VAL A 25 4.44 5.23 -8.30
CA VAL A 25 4.60 6.67 -8.54
C VAL A 25 4.36 7.46 -7.25
N SER A 26 3.30 7.13 -6.51
CA SER A 26 2.99 7.78 -5.23
C SER A 26 4.13 7.59 -4.22
N LEU A 27 4.64 6.36 -4.06
CA LEU A 27 5.75 6.08 -3.17
C LEU A 27 7.02 6.82 -3.55
N ALA A 28 7.36 6.88 -4.84
CA ALA A 28 8.54 7.58 -5.31
C ALA A 28 8.51 9.08 -4.93
N VAL A 29 7.34 9.72 -5.10
CA VAL A 29 7.13 11.12 -4.70
C VAL A 29 7.29 11.30 -3.20
N TRP A 30 6.60 10.47 -2.39
CA TRP A 30 6.62 10.59 -0.94
C TRP A 30 7.99 10.23 -0.32
N MET A 31 8.69 9.24 -0.86
CA MET A 31 10.07 8.95 -0.46
C MET A 31 11.02 10.09 -0.82
N GLY A 32 10.86 10.72 -1.99
CA GLY A 32 11.63 11.90 -2.37
C GLY A 32 11.41 13.07 -1.39
N ILE A 33 10.16 13.32 -1.01
CA ILE A 33 9.80 14.34 -0.01
C ILE A 33 10.39 13.99 1.35
N ALA A 34 10.24 12.74 1.80
CA ALA A 34 10.81 12.25 3.06
C ALA A 34 12.32 12.48 3.13
N TYR A 35 13.04 12.11 2.06
CA TYR A 35 14.48 12.30 1.98
C TYR A 35 14.87 13.78 2.01
N ALA A 36 14.16 14.64 1.28
CA ALA A 36 14.39 16.07 1.31
C ALA A 36 14.16 16.67 2.71
N VAL A 37 13.11 16.23 3.43
CA VAL A 37 12.84 16.68 4.81
C VAL A 37 13.94 16.23 5.77
N ILE A 38 14.40 14.98 5.67
CA ILE A 38 15.49 14.46 6.51
C ILE A 38 16.78 15.26 6.29
N GLN A 39 17.13 15.52 5.02
CA GLN A 39 18.31 16.32 4.66
C GLN A 39 18.21 17.77 5.18
N LEU A 40 17.04 18.41 5.02
CA LEU A 40 16.81 19.78 5.50
C LEU A 40 16.86 19.90 7.02
N ARG A 41 16.57 18.82 7.75
CA ARG A 41 16.65 18.78 9.23
C ARG A 41 18.05 18.47 9.76
N GLY A 42 19.03 18.19 8.89
CA GLY A 42 20.41 17.90 9.31
C GLY A 42 20.52 16.63 10.16
N CYS A 43 19.64 15.65 9.94
CA CYS A 43 19.60 14.44 10.76
C CYS A 43 20.69 13.45 10.34
N GLU A 44 21.84 13.48 11.03
CA GLU A 44 23.00 12.61 10.73
C GLU A 44 23.01 11.27 11.50
N GLY A 45 22.04 11.05 12.42
CA GLY A 45 21.84 9.79 13.13
C GLY A 45 21.45 9.96 14.60
N GLY A 46 20.90 8.89 15.22
CA GLY A 46 20.47 8.88 16.63
C GLY A 46 18.97 8.58 16.83
N MET A 47 18.52 8.45 18.09
CA MET A 47 17.12 8.13 18.41
C MET A 47 16.12 9.22 18.01
N GLU A 48 16.54 10.49 18.00
CA GLU A 48 15.71 11.61 17.54
C GLU A 48 15.39 11.49 16.03
N CYS A 49 16.38 11.09 15.23
CA CYS A 49 16.16 10.77 13.82
C CYS A 49 15.27 9.54 13.62
N LEU A 50 15.27 8.58 14.56
CA LEU A 50 14.41 7.39 14.49
C LEU A 50 12.93 7.74 14.74
N GLY A 51 12.66 8.63 15.70
CA GLY A 51 11.32 9.15 15.99
C GLY A 51 10.76 9.98 14.84
N ASP A 52 11.59 10.87 14.28
CA ASP A 52 11.23 11.64 13.08
C ASP A 52 11.04 10.75 11.85
N ALA A 53 11.85 9.71 11.67
CA ALA A 53 11.69 8.75 10.58
C ALA A 53 10.37 7.99 10.67
N LEU A 54 9.93 7.58 11.87
CA LEU A 54 8.63 6.96 12.07
C LEU A 54 7.48 7.92 11.72
N GLY A 55 7.55 9.17 12.20
CA GLY A 55 6.56 10.20 11.86
C GLY A 55 6.47 10.44 10.35
N ILE A 56 7.61 10.49 9.66
CA ILE A 56 7.69 10.63 8.21
C ILE A 56 7.11 9.41 7.49
N ILE A 57 7.35 8.18 7.96
CA ILE A 57 6.75 6.97 7.38
C ILE A 57 5.23 7.01 7.47
N PHE A 58 4.66 7.37 8.63
CA PHE A 58 3.21 7.51 8.78
C PHE A 58 2.64 8.62 7.89
N LEU A 59 3.34 9.76 7.80
CA LEU A 59 2.95 10.86 6.92
C LEU A 59 2.97 10.42 5.45
N CYS A 60 3.98 9.65 5.02
CA CYS A 60 4.06 9.07 3.69
C CYS A 60 2.94 8.06 3.42
N LEU A 61 2.55 7.25 4.41
CA LEU A 61 1.42 6.32 4.28
C LEU A 61 0.09 7.06 4.11
N ILE A 62 -0.17 8.09 4.91
CA ILE A 62 -1.37 8.92 4.83
C ILE A 62 -1.38 9.70 3.51
N GLY A 63 -0.26 10.33 3.18
CA GLY A 63 -0.05 11.06 1.94
C GLY A 63 -0.26 10.18 0.72
N ALA A 64 0.26 8.94 0.74
CA ALA A 64 0.03 7.96 -0.31
C ALA A 64 -1.45 7.59 -0.42
N ALA A 65 -2.16 7.35 0.70
CA ALA A 65 -3.59 7.04 0.67
C ALA A 65 -4.41 8.18 0.04
N VAL A 66 -4.11 9.44 0.41
CA VAL A 66 -4.81 10.63 -0.10
C VAL A 66 -4.52 10.87 -1.58
N THR A 67 -3.27 10.73 -2.00
CA THR A 67 -2.85 10.94 -3.41
C THR A 67 -3.23 9.78 -4.32
N MET A 68 -3.33 8.56 -3.79
CA MET A 68 -3.77 7.37 -4.53
C MET A 68 -5.24 7.44 -4.91
N TRP A 69 -6.11 8.04 -4.11
CA TRP A 69 -7.52 8.16 -4.44
C TRP A 69 -7.81 8.85 -5.79
N PRO A 70 -7.28 10.06 -6.07
CA PRO A 70 -7.44 10.69 -7.38
C PRO A 70 -6.68 9.96 -8.49
N LEU A 71 -5.48 9.42 -8.23
CA LEU A 71 -4.71 8.64 -9.21
C LEU A 71 -5.49 7.41 -9.70
N LEU A 72 -6.02 6.61 -8.76
CA LEU A 72 -6.82 5.43 -9.06
C LEU A 72 -8.10 5.77 -9.82
N ARG A 73 -8.70 6.95 -9.57
CA ARG A 73 -9.82 7.45 -10.38
C ARG A 73 -9.42 7.75 -11.81
N LEU A 74 -8.28 8.41 -12.02
CA LEU A 74 -7.75 8.74 -13.35
C LEU A 74 -7.47 7.47 -14.18
N VAL A 75 -6.89 6.44 -13.57
CA VAL A 75 -6.61 5.17 -14.23
C VAL A 75 -7.82 4.22 -14.31
N ARG A 76 -9.02 4.70 -13.99
CA ARG A 76 -10.29 3.95 -14.03
C ARG A 76 -10.32 2.70 -13.13
N VAL A 77 -9.58 2.70 -12.02
CA VAL A 77 -9.67 1.65 -11.01
C VAL A 77 -10.83 1.99 -10.08
N ARG A 78 -11.87 1.15 -10.07
CA ARG A 78 -13.05 1.30 -9.21
C ARG A 78 -13.29 0.01 -8.41
N PRO A 79 -13.66 0.11 -7.12
CA PRO A 79 -13.87 1.32 -6.32
C PRO A 79 -12.55 1.94 -5.77
N ALA A 80 -12.21 3.15 -6.21
CA ALA A 80 -10.93 3.80 -5.92
C ALA A 80 -10.66 4.04 -4.42
N TRP A 81 -11.69 4.41 -3.65
CA TRP A 81 -11.54 4.72 -2.22
C TRP A 81 -11.22 3.46 -1.40
N VAL A 82 -11.86 2.34 -1.72
CA VAL A 82 -11.61 1.04 -1.04
C VAL A 82 -10.18 0.61 -1.29
N VAL A 83 -9.71 0.72 -2.54
CA VAL A 83 -8.33 0.35 -2.90
C VAL A 83 -7.32 1.30 -2.26
N ALA A 84 -7.62 2.61 -2.19
CA ALA A 84 -6.78 3.61 -1.56
C ALA A 84 -6.58 3.38 -0.05
N LEU A 85 -7.58 2.84 0.66
CA LEU A 85 -7.48 2.54 2.10
C LEU A 85 -6.98 1.12 2.38
N ALA A 86 -7.38 0.15 1.55
CA ALA A 86 -6.97 -1.24 1.74
C ALA A 86 -5.48 -1.45 1.45
N GLY A 87 -4.89 -0.74 0.48
CA GLY A 87 -3.45 -0.83 0.20
C GLY A 87 -2.57 -0.52 1.42
N PRO A 88 -2.69 0.67 2.05
CA PRO A 88 -1.95 1.02 3.26
C PRO A 88 -2.27 0.07 4.43
N ALA A 89 -3.52 -0.35 4.60
CA ALA A 89 -3.90 -1.27 5.67
C ALA A 89 -3.21 -2.63 5.54
N VAL A 90 -3.15 -3.19 4.32
CA VAL A 90 -2.40 -4.43 4.05
C VAL A 90 -0.91 -4.24 4.30
N VAL A 91 -0.34 -3.08 3.96
CA VAL A 91 1.07 -2.80 4.25
C VAL A 91 1.36 -2.64 5.73
N VAL A 92 0.47 -2.00 6.50
CA VAL A 92 0.59 -1.95 7.96
C VAL A 92 0.51 -3.35 8.55
N LEU A 93 -0.43 -4.18 8.09
CA LEU A 93 -0.53 -5.59 8.52
C LEU A 93 0.72 -6.39 8.18
N LEU A 94 1.27 -6.24 6.97
CA LEU A 94 2.51 -6.89 6.57
C LEU A 94 3.73 -6.38 7.35
N ALA A 95 3.79 -5.08 7.64
CA ALA A 95 4.87 -4.50 8.43
C ALA A 95 4.81 -4.96 9.90
N LEU A 96 3.60 -5.14 10.45
CA LEU A 96 3.39 -5.63 11.82
C LEU A 96 3.59 -7.14 11.94
N GLY A 97 3.11 -7.92 10.97
CA GLY A 97 3.14 -9.38 11.01
C GLY A 97 4.41 -9.99 10.42
N LEU A 98 4.84 -9.54 9.24
CA LEU A 98 5.83 -10.30 8.47
C LEU A 98 7.28 -10.01 8.92
N LEU A 99 7.58 -8.86 9.56
CA LEU A 99 8.87 -8.25 9.24
C LEU A 99 9.40 -7.14 10.18
N ARG A 100 9.35 -7.33 11.50
CA ARG A 100 10.05 -6.43 12.44
C ARG A 100 11.59 -6.41 12.25
N ARG A 101 12.20 -7.43 11.61
CA ARG A 101 13.67 -7.55 11.47
C ARG A 101 14.26 -7.32 10.06
N LEU A 102 13.56 -7.71 8.99
CA LEU A 102 14.11 -7.66 7.61
C LEU A 102 13.62 -6.44 6.79
N PHE A 103 12.47 -5.83 7.11
CA PHE A 103 11.85 -4.76 6.31
C PHE A 103 12.49 -3.41 6.61
N LEU A 104 12.84 -3.17 7.87
CA LEU A 104 13.46 -1.92 8.30
C LEU A 104 14.84 -1.71 7.65
N GLY A 105 15.49 -2.79 7.18
CA GLY A 105 16.81 -2.72 6.55
C GLY A 105 16.82 -2.71 5.02
N THR A 106 15.69 -2.99 4.34
CA THR A 106 15.65 -3.16 2.88
C THR A 106 14.53 -2.33 2.23
N PRO A 107 14.81 -1.09 1.80
CA PRO A 107 13.78 -0.20 1.23
C PRO A 107 13.15 -0.74 -0.06
N GLN A 108 13.84 -1.62 -0.80
CA GLN A 108 13.31 -2.25 -2.01
C GLN A 108 12.14 -3.19 -1.69
N LEU A 109 12.21 -3.94 -0.58
CA LEU A 109 11.13 -4.84 -0.17
C LEU A 109 9.86 -4.07 0.24
N TRP A 110 10.01 -2.86 0.78
CA TRP A 110 8.90 -1.96 1.06
C TRP A 110 8.15 -1.54 -0.20
N VAL A 111 8.87 -1.16 -1.24
CA VAL A 111 8.26 -0.75 -2.53
C VAL A 111 7.51 -1.92 -3.15
N VAL A 112 8.13 -3.10 -3.20
CA VAL A 112 7.51 -4.30 -3.76
C VAL A 112 6.28 -4.72 -2.95
N GLY A 113 6.37 -4.68 -1.61
CA GLY A 113 5.27 -5.00 -0.71
C GLY A 113 4.08 -4.06 -0.90
N MET A 114 4.32 -2.76 -1.05
CA MET A 114 3.30 -1.78 -1.36
C MET A 114 2.64 -2.00 -2.72
N MET A 115 3.43 -2.22 -3.77
CA MET A 115 2.90 -2.52 -5.10
C MET A 115 2.01 -3.77 -5.08
N ALA A 116 2.45 -4.83 -4.40
CA ALA A 116 1.69 -6.06 -4.23
C ALA A 116 0.41 -5.83 -3.42
N ALA A 117 0.46 -5.06 -2.33
CA ALA A 117 -0.70 -4.74 -1.51
C ALA A 117 -1.77 -3.96 -2.28
N TYR A 118 -1.38 -2.95 -3.05
CA TYR A 118 -2.31 -2.18 -3.88
C TYR A 118 -2.84 -2.99 -5.07
N ALA A 119 -2.02 -3.84 -5.69
CA ALA A 119 -2.47 -4.77 -6.71
C ALA A 119 -3.52 -5.73 -6.15
N LEU A 120 -3.25 -6.32 -4.99
CA LEU A 120 -4.15 -7.25 -4.31
C LEU A 120 -5.45 -6.56 -3.88
N ALA A 121 -5.37 -5.36 -3.29
CA ALA A 121 -6.54 -4.55 -2.96
C ALA A 121 -7.39 -4.25 -4.20
N ALA A 122 -6.74 -3.94 -5.32
CA ALA A 122 -7.43 -3.70 -6.59
C ALA A 122 -8.06 -4.98 -7.17
N VAL A 123 -7.53 -6.18 -6.93
CA VAL A 123 -8.18 -7.43 -7.32
C VAL A 123 -9.36 -7.73 -6.40
N LEU A 124 -9.17 -7.67 -5.09
CA LEU A 124 -10.17 -8.02 -4.09
C LEU A 124 -11.39 -7.08 -4.08
N ALA A 125 -11.18 -5.82 -4.45
CA ALA A 125 -12.27 -4.85 -4.60
C ALA A 125 -13.08 -5.05 -5.90
N ASP A 126 -12.71 -6.01 -6.78
CA ASP A 126 -13.49 -6.32 -7.98
C ASP A 126 -14.69 -7.22 -7.64
N PRO A 127 -15.93 -6.80 -7.93
CA PRO A 127 -17.11 -7.64 -7.70
C PRO A 127 -17.09 -8.94 -8.50
N ARG A 128 -16.34 -9.03 -9.61
CA ARG A 128 -16.20 -10.24 -10.43
C ARG A 128 -15.37 -11.33 -9.77
N VAL A 129 -14.53 -10.98 -8.79
CA VAL A 129 -13.75 -11.96 -8.04
C VAL A 129 -14.70 -12.68 -7.07
N PRO A 130 -14.78 -14.02 -7.09
CA PRO A 130 -15.72 -14.75 -6.25
C PRO A 130 -15.43 -14.52 -4.76
N ALA A 131 -16.48 -14.44 -3.94
CA ALA A 131 -16.38 -14.18 -2.50
C ALA A 131 -15.47 -15.19 -1.78
N ARG A 132 -15.46 -16.46 -2.22
CA ARG A 132 -14.55 -17.50 -1.70
C ARG A 132 -13.08 -17.10 -1.84
N VAL A 133 -12.67 -16.60 -3.01
CA VAL A 133 -11.27 -16.17 -3.23
C VAL A 133 -10.95 -14.98 -2.32
N ARG A 134 -11.87 -14.02 -2.16
CA ARG A 134 -11.65 -12.88 -1.26
C ARG A 134 -11.47 -13.32 0.19
N ILE A 135 -12.30 -14.24 0.65
CA ILE A 135 -12.23 -14.78 2.02
C ILE A 135 -10.94 -15.59 2.20
N ILE A 136 -10.56 -16.43 1.25
CA ILE A 136 -9.31 -17.21 1.32
C ILE A 136 -8.10 -16.28 1.36
N THR A 137 -8.05 -15.25 0.50
CA THR A 137 -6.94 -14.29 0.49
C THR A 137 -6.89 -13.46 1.78
N ALA A 138 -8.05 -13.02 2.29
CA ALA A 138 -8.11 -12.31 3.57
C ALA A 138 -7.70 -13.21 4.74
N ALA A 139 -8.17 -14.46 4.77
CA ALA A 139 -7.79 -15.45 5.78
C ALA A 139 -6.30 -15.80 5.70
N ALA A 140 -5.74 -15.95 4.50
CA ALA A 140 -4.32 -16.18 4.29
C ALA A 140 -3.48 -14.99 4.78
N LEU A 141 -3.89 -13.75 4.50
CA LEU A 141 -3.25 -12.54 5.04
C LEU A 141 -3.31 -12.50 6.56
N VAL A 142 -4.47 -12.80 7.15
CA VAL A 142 -4.63 -12.83 8.62
C VAL A 142 -3.81 -13.95 9.25
N LEU A 143 -3.76 -15.13 8.62
CA LEU A 143 -2.96 -16.26 9.08
C LEU A 143 -1.45 -15.99 8.97
N LEU A 144 -1.01 -15.33 7.89
CA LEU A 144 0.37 -14.85 7.74
C LEU A 144 0.76 -13.87 8.84
N VAL A 145 -0.17 -13.00 9.27
CA VAL A 145 0.07 -12.09 10.40
C VAL A 145 0.02 -12.84 11.74
N GLY A 146 -0.91 -13.77 11.91
CA GLY A 146 -1.14 -14.49 13.16
C GLY A 146 -0.09 -15.57 13.46
N ALA A 147 0.44 -16.25 12.43
CA ALA A 147 1.50 -17.24 12.58
C ALA A 147 2.80 -16.65 13.15
N GLU A 148 3.02 -15.35 12.98
CA GLU A 148 4.23 -14.64 13.40
C GLU A 148 4.09 -13.98 14.79
N ILE A 149 2.87 -13.87 15.35
CA ILE A 149 2.66 -13.39 16.74
C ILE A 149 3.04 -14.47 17.77
N VAL A 150 3.15 -15.74 17.32
CA VAL A 150 3.33 -16.92 18.20
C VAL A 150 4.81 -17.34 18.31
N ILE A 151 5.75 -16.70 17.60
CA ILE A 151 7.19 -17.04 17.60
C ILE A 151 8.01 -16.05 18.42
#